data_AF-A0A139MS55-F1
#
_entry.id   AF-A0A139MS55-F1
#
_cell.length_a   1.000
_cell.length_b   1.000
_cell.length_c   1.000
_cell.angle_alpha   90.00
_cell.angle_beta   90.00
_cell.angle_gamma   90.00
#
_symmetry.space_group_name_H-M   'P 1'
#
loop_
_entity.id
_entity.type
_entity.pdbx_description
1 polymer ?
#
loop_
_entity_poly.entity_id
_entity_poly.type
_entity_poly.pdbx_seq_one_letter_code
_entity_poly.pdbx_strand_id
1 'polypeptide(L)'
;MRNDVHTIDKNTKYFNEKLNSHRVFFLTGAGISIDSNMPSVQNILNKTTEIFLPSYSSETTESSDNEVLSKKLKNLINSNDTPLQPEMFYGTLLRFFNDRRSNLKLWSCLLESHQESLGIKIFPNVAHYFLVYYSVMAGVPLLTMNYDTLFEKAFIELKDLGLICGHIQIYTPDEQPPSLENKISGLVLCKLHGTIEDYEGNFNHSSIKTTMSEITKITSEWSNFIRELCNSLFPCFVGYSGRDIDYFPIFQSIYKKNSNINTNLFWVDKFDSSCSTSLLRKVKETNAVQVNGYFKDVLQGISHLFVNQVILTCFSLSNFKNRESSVEKLLSPIISDMKKDIEVLEVVETVFLLTLLVNHGDNSDTIFNEIKNKLNIWSDIEHSIYLSLLTLYIRLNRERGDFIEYRNSSMKLKQITNKRLDFATYLYAETEIISSYQMEIPNFEGYRPIFSDYLLFTVTFIRMLKLILQYQNIEYNTTLEEFKIRTLALVLKIPILKHSVKYFIYKIRSKAQSQGNFATLVSCDKYLSRISEHNEELINGTIDAAKTIGDFSAEQIVLRDVGDIETALQRAISGGNTLNTLKTIIKKARKNSNYLSREELDLFESCEDKINSISLRRALARIKSELKIQEL
;
A
#
# COMPACT_ATOMS: atom_id res chain seq x y z
N MET A 1 4.60 10.26 -47.72
CA MET A 1 4.27 9.68 -46.41
C MET A 1 2.90 9.03 -46.54
N ARG A 2 2.82 7.72 -46.31
CA ARG A 2 1.53 6.99 -46.34
C ARG A 2 0.73 7.41 -45.12
N ASN A 3 -0.46 7.97 -45.35
CA ASN A 3 -1.47 8.16 -44.32
C ASN A 3 -2.06 6.78 -44.01
N ASP A 4 -1.46 6.07 -43.05
CA ASP A 4 -2.12 4.93 -42.44
C ASP A 4 -3.26 5.48 -41.58
N VAL A 5 -4.46 5.51 -42.16
CA VAL A 5 -5.70 5.74 -41.43
C VAL A 5 -5.87 4.55 -40.49
N HIS A 6 -5.34 4.64 -39.27
CA HIS A 6 -5.70 3.72 -38.20
C HIS A 6 -7.21 3.82 -38.04
N THR A 7 -7.94 2.80 -38.49
CA THR A 7 -9.36 2.67 -38.19
C THR A 7 -9.51 2.66 -36.67
N ILE A 8 -10.13 3.70 -36.13
CA ILE A 8 -10.45 3.82 -34.70
C ILE A 8 -11.21 2.56 -34.29
N ASP A 9 -10.72 1.89 -33.24
CA ASP A 9 -11.29 0.64 -32.78
C ASP A 9 -12.70 0.83 -32.19
N LYS A 10 -13.42 -0.29 -32.02
CA LYS A 10 -14.82 -0.29 -31.56
C LYS A 10 -14.98 0.33 -30.17
N ASN A 11 -14.05 0.07 -29.24
CA ASN A 11 -14.14 0.57 -27.89
C ASN A 11 -13.89 2.08 -27.86
N THR A 12 -12.93 2.58 -28.63
CA THR A 12 -12.67 4.02 -28.76
C THR A 12 -13.84 4.76 -29.41
N LYS A 13 -14.51 4.17 -30.41
CA LYS A 13 -15.76 4.73 -30.97
C LYS A 13 -16.88 4.79 -29.92
N TYR A 14 -17.09 3.69 -29.19
CA TYR A 14 -18.08 3.63 -28.12
C TYR A 14 -17.79 4.65 -27.01
N PHE A 15 -16.52 4.82 -26.65
CA PHE A 15 -16.09 5.86 -25.72
C PHE A 15 -16.42 7.27 -26.23
N ASN A 16 -16.12 7.58 -27.49
CA ASN A 16 -16.45 8.87 -28.09
C ASN A 16 -17.98 9.15 -28.13
N GLU A 17 -18.79 8.12 -28.41
CA GLU A 17 -20.26 8.23 -28.33
C GLU A 17 -20.71 8.63 -26.93
N LYS A 18 -20.13 8.04 -25.88
CA LYS A 18 -20.44 8.40 -24.48
C LYS A 18 -19.94 9.79 -24.12
N LEU A 19 -18.77 10.19 -24.60
CA LEU A 19 -18.28 11.56 -24.43
C LEU A 19 -19.28 12.57 -25.01
N ASN A 20 -19.69 12.41 -26.27
CA ASN A 20 -20.66 13.29 -26.93
C ASN A 20 -22.04 13.31 -26.24
N SER A 21 -22.39 12.27 -25.48
CA SER A 21 -23.61 12.24 -24.67
C SER A 21 -23.53 13.04 -23.36
N HIS A 22 -22.37 13.62 -23.02
CA HIS A 22 -22.14 14.36 -21.77
C HIS A 22 -22.40 13.53 -20.51
N ARG A 23 -22.08 12.22 -20.56
CA ARG A 23 -22.34 11.28 -19.45
C ARG A 23 -21.08 10.64 -18.88
N VAL A 24 -19.88 11.09 -19.25
CA VAL A 24 -18.62 10.52 -18.75
C VAL A 24 -18.10 11.38 -17.61
N PHE A 25 -17.66 10.79 -16.50
CA PHE A 25 -16.84 11.50 -15.52
C PHE A 25 -15.47 10.84 -15.43
N PHE A 26 -14.46 11.60 -15.03
CA PHE A 26 -13.07 11.15 -15.07
C PHE A 26 -12.50 10.98 -13.67
N LEU A 27 -11.71 9.92 -13.50
CA LEU A 27 -10.78 9.75 -12.39
C LEU A 27 -9.36 9.68 -12.95
N THR A 28 -8.53 10.64 -12.56
CA THR A 28 -7.15 10.75 -13.05
C THR A 28 -6.10 10.42 -12.00
N GLY A 29 -4.99 9.86 -12.44
CA GLY A 29 -3.79 9.67 -11.62
C GLY A 29 -2.56 10.36 -12.19
N ALA A 30 -1.42 10.18 -11.52
CA ALA A 30 -0.18 10.92 -11.81
C ALA A 30 0.33 10.73 -13.24
N GLY A 31 -0.09 9.67 -13.94
CA GLY A 31 0.28 9.42 -15.32
C GLY A 31 -0.12 10.54 -16.28
N ILE A 32 -1.17 11.31 -15.97
CA ILE A 32 -1.63 12.41 -16.83
C ILE A 32 -0.68 13.62 -16.81
N SER A 33 0.09 13.81 -15.73
CA SER A 33 1.00 14.95 -15.53
C SER A 33 2.38 14.73 -16.15
N ILE A 34 2.70 13.52 -16.62
CA ILE A 34 4.02 13.16 -17.18
C ILE A 34 4.35 14.01 -18.42
N ASP A 35 3.40 14.17 -19.34
CA ASP A 35 3.58 14.99 -20.56
C ASP A 35 3.67 16.51 -20.27
N SER A 36 3.41 16.92 -19.03
CA SER A 36 3.65 18.28 -18.53
C SER A 36 5.04 18.44 -17.90
N ASN A 37 5.90 17.42 -17.96
CA ASN A 37 7.22 17.37 -17.29
C ASN A 37 7.17 17.52 -15.77
N MET A 38 6.04 17.17 -15.15
CA MET A 38 5.99 17.05 -13.70
C MET A 38 6.84 15.86 -13.23
N PRO A 39 7.54 15.99 -12.09
CA PRO A 39 8.27 14.85 -11.52
C PRO A 39 7.28 13.72 -11.20
N SER A 40 7.60 12.52 -11.65
CA SER A 40 6.83 11.34 -11.26
C SER A 40 7.03 11.04 -9.77
N VAL A 41 6.09 10.32 -9.16
CA VAL A 41 6.25 9.84 -7.78
C VAL A 41 7.54 9.01 -7.61
N GLN A 42 7.93 8.25 -8.64
CA GLN A 42 9.19 7.50 -8.62
C GLN A 42 10.42 8.41 -8.61
N ASN A 43 10.39 9.54 -9.35
CA ASN A 43 11.49 10.51 -9.34
C ASN A 43 11.68 11.10 -7.93
N ILE A 44 10.57 11.47 -7.27
CA ILE A 44 10.59 12.01 -5.91
C ILE A 44 11.08 10.95 -4.92
N LEU A 45 10.61 9.69 -5.04
CA LEU A 45 11.03 8.57 -4.18
C LEU A 45 12.53 8.27 -4.32
N ASN A 46 13.05 8.23 -5.56
CA ASN A 46 14.48 8.00 -5.82
C ASN A 46 15.33 9.10 -5.18
N LYS A 47 14.98 10.38 -5.37
CA LYS A 47 15.70 11.49 -4.74
C LYS A 47 15.57 11.52 -3.22
N THR A 48 14.41 11.11 -2.68
CA THR A 48 14.24 10.97 -1.23
C THR A 48 15.16 9.86 -0.70
N THR A 49 15.27 8.74 -1.41
CA THR A 49 16.20 7.65 -1.07
C THR A 49 17.65 8.15 -1.07
N GLU A 50 18.07 8.92 -2.07
CA GLU A 50 19.42 9.50 -2.12
C GLU A 50 19.75 10.44 -0.94
N ILE A 51 18.75 11.08 -0.34
CA ILE A 51 18.93 11.97 0.82
C ILE A 51 19.05 11.17 2.12
N PHE A 52 18.18 10.18 2.31
CA PHE A 52 18.08 9.44 3.58
C PHE A 52 18.90 8.15 3.61
N LEU A 53 19.36 7.66 2.46
CA LEU A 53 20.18 6.46 2.28
C LEU A 53 21.39 6.71 1.34
N PRO A 54 22.19 7.78 1.54
CA PRO A 54 23.26 8.17 0.63
C PRO A 54 24.37 7.12 0.48
N SER A 55 24.69 6.38 1.55
CA SER A 55 25.72 5.33 1.57
C SER A 55 25.27 4.06 0.85
N TYR A 56 23.97 3.88 0.61
CA TYR A 56 23.42 2.70 -0.08
C TYR A 56 22.89 3.01 -1.49
N SER A 57 22.62 4.29 -1.81
CA SER A 57 22.04 4.70 -3.10
C SER A 57 23.08 4.93 -4.20
N SER A 58 24.35 5.17 -3.87
CA SER A 58 25.40 5.47 -4.88
C SER A 58 25.77 4.24 -5.72
N GLU A 59 25.99 4.43 -7.02
CA GLU A 59 26.50 3.39 -7.94
C GLU A 59 27.89 2.88 -7.55
N THR A 60 28.70 3.71 -6.86
CA THR A 60 30.08 3.37 -6.46
C THR A 60 30.19 2.45 -5.24
N THR A 61 29.06 1.96 -4.69
CA THR A 61 29.02 1.14 -3.46
C THR A 61 29.39 -0.33 -3.68
N GLU A 62 29.68 -0.73 -4.91
CA GLU A 62 30.05 -2.10 -5.31
C GLU A 62 31.39 -2.60 -4.72
N SER A 63 32.10 -1.78 -3.93
CA SER A 63 33.38 -2.14 -3.29
C SER A 63 33.40 -1.97 -1.76
N SER A 64 32.24 -1.85 -1.11
CA SER A 64 32.13 -1.59 0.34
C SER A 64 31.56 -2.77 1.14
N ASP A 65 31.79 -2.78 2.46
CA ASP A 65 31.16 -3.71 3.44
C ASP A 65 29.61 -3.72 3.37
N ASN A 66 29.01 -2.75 2.65
CA ASN A 66 27.58 -2.53 2.50
C ASN A 66 26.98 -3.08 1.19
N GLU A 67 27.76 -3.75 0.33
CA GLU A 67 27.33 -4.21 -1.01
C GLU A 67 26.00 -4.99 -0.98
N VAL A 68 25.85 -5.89 -0.01
CA VAL A 68 24.67 -6.75 0.11
C VAL A 68 23.40 -5.94 0.40
N LEU A 69 23.49 -4.95 1.30
CA LEU A 69 22.38 -4.07 1.66
C LEU A 69 22.04 -3.12 0.49
N SER A 70 23.04 -2.55 -0.18
CA SER A 70 22.85 -1.71 -1.37
C SER A 70 22.15 -2.47 -2.50
N LYS A 71 22.54 -3.72 -2.75
CA LYS A 71 21.89 -4.58 -3.75
C LYS A 71 20.44 -4.85 -3.39
N LYS A 72 20.13 -5.10 -2.12
CA LYS A 72 18.75 -5.29 -1.64
C LYS A 72 17.91 -4.02 -1.81
N LEU A 73 18.45 -2.84 -1.51
CA LEU A 73 17.77 -1.56 -1.74
C LEU A 73 17.47 -1.34 -3.23
N LYS A 74 18.46 -1.53 -4.10
CA LYS A 74 18.27 -1.41 -5.57
C LYS A 74 17.20 -2.36 -6.08
N ASN A 75 17.21 -3.62 -5.62
CA ASN A 75 16.19 -4.60 -5.99
C ASN A 75 14.80 -4.22 -5.48
N LEU A 76 14.72 -3.67 -4.26
CA LEU A 76 13.47 -3.21 -3.65
C LEU A 76 12.84 -2.04 -4.43
N ILE A 77 13.65 -1.08 -4.87
CA ILE A 77 13.19 0.09 -5.64
C ILE A 77 12.82 -0.30 -7.08
N ASN A 78 13.62 -1.16 -7.73
CA ASN A 78 13.49 -1.47 -9.15
C ASN A 78 12.72 -2.77 -9.45
N SER A 79 12.09 -3.40 -8.46
CA SER A 79 11.35 -4.65 -8.66
C SER A 79 10.17 -4.46 -9.62
N ASN A 80 10.07 -5.32 -10.63
CA ASN A 80 8.93 -5.31 -11.57
C ASN A 80 7.64 -5.89 -10.94
N ASP A 81 7.76 -6.79 -9.97
CA ASP A 81 6.61 -7.53 -9.43
C ASP A 81 6.03 -6.89 -8.16
N THR A 82 6.91 -6.38 -7.29
CA THR A 82 6.53 -5.69 -6.04
C THR A 82 7.51 -4.54 -5.77
N PRO A 83 7.44 -3.44 -6.54
CA PRO A 83 8.25 -2.26 -6.26
C PRO A 83 7.83 -1.67 -4.92
N LEU A 84 8.80 -1.09 -4.22
CA LEU A 84 8.57 -0.28 -3.03
C LEU A 84 7.47 0.75 -3.30
N GLN A 85 6.35 0.62 -2.59
CA GLN A 85 5.29 1.61 -2.67
C GLN A 85 5.75 2.91 -1.99
N PRO A 86 5.62 4.07 -2.65
CA PRO A 86 5.97 5.37 -2.07
C PRO A 86 5.36 5.59 -0.69
N GLU A 87 4.10 5.19 -0.51
CA GLU A 87 3.35 5.36 0.72
C GLU A 87 3.90 4.54 1.89
N MET A 88 4.47 3.36 1.60
CA MET A 88 5.14 2.53 2.59
C MET A 88 6.50 3.11 2.96
N PHE A 89 7.23 3.66 1.98
CA PHE A 89 8.49 4.34 2.23
C PHE A 89 8.28 5.59 3.09
N TYR A 90 7.37 6.50 2.70
CA TYR A 90 7.09 7.72 3.46
C TYR A 90 6.47 7.41 4.82
N GLY A 91 5.63 6.38 4.93
CA GLY A 91 5.12 5.90 6.22
C GLY A 91 6.23 5.38 7.14
N THR A 92 7.22 4.66 6.60
CA THR A 92 8.39 4.20 7.36
C THR A 92 9.29 5.37 7.74
N LEU A 93 9.55 6.29 6.81
CA LEU A 93 10.37 7.49 7.00
C LEU A 93 9.81 8.36 8.13
N LEU A 94 8.53 8.71 8.08
CA LEU A 94 7.91 9.55 9.10
C LEU A 94 7.95 8.86 10.47
N ARG A 95 7.54 7.59 10.57
CA ARG A 95 7.62 6.84 11.84
C ARG A 95 9.03 6.77 12.41
N PHE A 96 10.03 6.55 11.56
CA PHE A 96 11.42 6.42 11.99
C PHE A 96 11.99 7.75 12.50
N PHE A 97 11.60 8.86 11.87
CA PHE A 97 12.03 10.20 12.25
C PHE A 97 10.99 10.96 13.09
N ASN A 98 10.21 10.27 13.93
CA ASN A 98 9.23 10.85 14.87
C ASN A 98 8.23 11.83 14.23
N ASP A 99 7.63 11.41 13.12
CA ASP A 99 6.63 12.15 12.33
C ASP A 99 7.09 13.55 11.88
N ARG A 100 8.40 13.76 11.71
CA ARG A 100 8.97 15.00 11.16
C ARG A 100 8.54 15.20 9.70
N ARG A 101 7.43 15.91 9.52
CA ARG A 101 6.82 16.20 8.21
C ARG A 101 7.70 16.99 7.26
N SER A 102 8.68 17.74 7.77
CA SER A 102 9.74 18.38 6.97
C SER A 102 10.50 17.38 6.08
N ASN A 103 10.50 16.08 6.41
CA ASN A 103 11.10 15.04 5.58
C ASN A 103 10.36 14.82 4.24
N LEU A 104 9.14 15.36 4.09
CA LEU A 104 8.36 15.35 2.85
C LEU A 104 8.63 16.58 1.96
N LYS A 105 9.61 17.42 2.30
CA LYS A 105 9.86 18.71 1.62
C LYS A 105 10.11 18.58 0.12
N LEU A 106 10.63 17.46 -0.38
CA LEU A 106 10.76 17.24 -1.84
C LEU A 106 9.44 17.37 -2.61
N TRP A 107 8.29 17.09 -1.98
CA TRP A 107 6.98 17.28 -2.62
C TRP A 107 6.67 18.74 -2.94
N SER A 108 7.34 19.71 -2.30
CA SER A 108 7.19 21.14 -2.60
C SER A 108 7.57 21.49 -4.04
N CYS A 109 8.28 20.61 -4.76
CA CYS A 109 8.55 20.77 -6.19
C CYS A 109 7.27 20.89 -7.05
N LEU A 110 6.13 20.40 -6.54
CA LEU A 110 4.84 20.47 -7.22
C LEU A 110 4.15 21.84 -7.08
N LEU A 111 4.62 22.71 -6.19
CA LEU A 111 4.07 24.06 -5.98
C LEU A 111 4.44 24.99 -7.11
N GLU A 112 3.48 25.80 -7.54
CA GLU A 112 3.72 26.83 -8.54
C GLU A 112 4.71 27.89 -8.06
N SER A 113 4.57 28.38 -6.82
CA SER A 113 5.47 29.38 -6.25
C SER A 113 6.94 28.92 -6.22
N HIS A 114 7.18 27.64 -5.93
CA HIS A 114 8.53 27.05 -5.99
C HIS A 114 9.04 27.00 -7.43
N GLN A 115 8.22 26.56 -8.39
CA GLN A 115 8.58 26.51 -9.81
C GLN A 115 8.92 27.90 -10.36
N GLU A 116 8.11 28.91 -10.04
CA GLU A 116 8.30 30.30 -10.43
C GLU A 116 9.59 30.90 -9.86
N SER A 117 9.91 30.60 -8.59
CA SER A 117 11.15 31.06 -7.95
C SER A 117 12.42 30.59 -8.68
N LEU A 118 12.32 29.46 -9.40
CA LEU A 118 13.39 28.87 -10.19
C LEU A 118 13.35 29.29 -11.67
N GLY A 119 12.39 30.14 -12.06
CA GLY A 119 12.15 30.52 -13.44
C GLY A 119 11.64 29.36 -14.31
N ILE A 120 11.11 28.30 -13.70
CA ILE A 120 10.59 27.12 -14.40
C ILE A 120 9.07 27.28 -14.52
N LYS A 121 8.55 27.18 -15.75
CA LYS A 121 7.11 27.20 -16.00
C LYS A 121 6.64 25.84 -16.45
N ILE A 122 5.73 25.26 -15.67
CA ILE A 122 5.07 23.99 -15.97
C ILE A 122 3.65 24.29 -16.42
N PHE A 123 3.27 23.74 -17.57
CA PHE A 123 1.99 24.02 -18.18
C PHE A 123 1.10 22.77 -18.26
N PRO A 124 -0.22 22.95 -18.18
CA PRO A 124 -1.15 21.86 -18.46
C PRO A 124 -0.94 21.33 -19.89
N ASN A 125 -1.01 20.02 -20.05
CA ASN A 125 -0.98 19.38 -21.37
C ASN A 125 -2.39 19.22 -21.97
N VAL A 126 -2.47 18.67 -23.18
CA VAL A 126 -3.75 18.44 -23.91
C VAL A 126 -4.81 17.72 -23.08
N ALA A 127 -4.41 16.77 -22.23
CA ALA A 127 -5.32 16.00 -21.40
C ALA A 127 -5.99 16.90 -20.35
N HIS A 128 -5.20 17.73 -19.67
CA HIS A 128 -5.72 18.66 -18.65
C HIS A 128 -6.74 19.63 -19.25
N TYR A 129 -6.41 20.28 -20.38
CA TYR A 129 -7.33 21.19 -21.04
C TYR A 129 -8.63 20.50 -21.48
N PHE A 130 -8.51 19.33 -22.10
CA PHE A 130 -9.70 18.60 -22.56
C PHE A 130 -10.60 18.18 -21.40
N LEU A 131 -10.02 17.62 -20.34
CA LEU A 131 -10.78 17.14 -19.19
C LEU A 131 -11.50 18.27 -18.45
N VAL A 132 -10.83 19.42 -18.27
CA VAL A 132 -11.47 20.60 -17.66
C VAL A 132 -12.59 21.12 -18.54
N TYR A 133 -12.32 21.33 -19.85
CA TYR A 133 -13.34 21.78 -20.78
C TYR A 133 -14.56 20.85 -20.77
N TYR A 134 -14.32 19.55 -20.91
CA TYR A 134 -15.38 18.55 -20.94
C TYR A 134 -16.19 18.57 -19.65
N SER A 135 -15.53 18.58 -18.49
CA SER A 135 -16.20 18.49 -17.19
C SER A 135 -17.11 19.69 -16.94
N VAL A 136 -16.66 20.90 -17.33
CA VAL A 136 -17.49 22.11 -17.26
C VAL A 136 -18.68 22.03 -18.22
N MET A 137 -18.46 21.62 -19.47
CA MET A 137 -19.52 21.55 -20.49
C MET A 137 -20.57 20.48 -20.19
N ALA A 138 -20.14 19.32 -19.70
CA ALA A 138 -21.02 18.21 -19.33
C ALA A 138 -21.67 18.41 -17.95
N GLY A 139 -21.19 19.36 -17.13
CA GLY A 139 -21.67 19.56 -15.77
C GLY A 139 -21.42 18.33 -14.89
N VAL A 140 -20.23 17.74 -15.00
CA VAL A 140 -19.82 16.53 -14.27
C VAL A 140 -18.57 16.83 -13.44
N PRO A 141 -18.38 16.16 -12.28
CA PRO A 141 -17.18 16.36 -11.49
C PRO A 141 -15.96 15.70 -12.14
N LEU A 142 -14.80 16.32 -11.93
CA LEU A 142 -13.49 15.77 -12.28
C LEU A 142 -12.82 15.26 -10.99
N LEU A 143 -12.51 13.97 -10.93
CA LEU A 143 -11.84 13.36 -9.78
C LEU A 143 -10.36 13.17 -10.12
N THR A 144 -9.47 13.42 -9.17
CA THR A 144 -8.03 13.23 -9.35
C THR A 144 -7.34 12.75 -8.08
N MET A 145 -6.32 11.91 -8.24
CA MET A 145 -5.38 11.52 -7.19
C MET A 145 -4.15 12.46 -7.12
N ASN A 146 -4.05 13.43 -8.02
CA ASN A 146 -2.87 14.30 -8.13
C ASN A 146 -2.92 15.45 -7.12
N TYR A 147 -1.76 15.78 -6.55
CA TYR A 147 -1.60 16.94 -5.66
C TYR A 147 -1.40 18.24 -6.42
N ASP A 148 -0.85 18.16 -7.64
CA ASP A 148 -0.52 19.32 -8.48
C ASP A 148 -1.73 20.19 -8.84
N THR A 149 -1.46 21.40 -9.34
CA THR A 149 -2.48 22.40 -9.67
C THR A 149 -2.75 22.54 -11.17
N LEU A 150 -2.40 21.53 -11.99
CA LEU A 150 -2.47 21.65 -13.46
C LEU A 150 -3.91 21.74 -13.98
N PHE A 151 -4.91 21.18 -13.27
CA PHE A 151 -6.31 21.34 -13.65
C PHE A 151 -6.83 22.75 -13.34
N GLU A 152 -6.42 23.29 -12.21
CA GLU A 152 -6.72 24.64 -11.74
C GLU A 152 -6.16 25.66 -12.76
N LYS A 153 -4.89 25.49 -13.17
CA LYS A 153 -4.27 26.29 -14.24
C LYS A 153 -5.00 26.15 -15.57
N ALA A 154 -5.32 24.92 -15.98
CA ALA A 154 -6.07 24.70 -17.22
C ALA A 154 -7.44 25.39 -17.21
N PHE A 155 -8.13 25.40 -16.06
CA PHE A 155 -9.40 26.12 -15.89
C PHE A 155 -9.23 27.63 -16.09
N ILE A 156 -8.24 28.24 -15.43
CA ILE A 156 -7.98 29.67 -15.57
C ILE A 156 -7.71 30.03 -17.04
N GLU A 157 -6.80 29.29 -17.69
CA GLU A 157 -6.45 29.58 -19.08
C GLU A 157 -7.61 29.40 -20.07
N LEU A 158 -8.43 28.35 -19.91
CA LEU A 158 -9.60 28.14 -20.76
C LEU A 158 -10.67 29.22 -20.53
N LYS A 159 -10.81 29.69 -19.29
CA LYS A 159 -11.73 30.78 -18.94
C LYS A 159 -11.28 32.11 -19.53
N ASP A 160 -9.98 32.42 -19.47
CA ASP A 160 -9.40 33.63 -20.04
C ASP A 160 -9.55 33.68 -21.57
N LEU A 161 -9.54 32.52 -22.22
CA LEU A 161 -9.83 32.37 -23.65
C LEU A 161 -11.33 32.40 -23.99
N GLY A 162 -12.21 32.50 -22.98
CA GLY A 162 -13.66 32.49 -23.17
C GLY A 162 -14.23 31.14 -23.63
N LEU A 163 -13.48 30.05 -23.47
CA LEU A 163 -13.91 28.69 -23.87
C LEU A 163 -14.80 28.03 -22.81
N ILE A 164 -14.68 28.46 -21.56
CA ILE A 164 -15.51 28.00 -20.44
C ILE A 164 -15.93 29.19 -19.57
N CYS A 165 -16.94 29.00 -18.73
CA CYS A 165 -17.42 30.00 -17.78
C CYS A 165 -17.65 29.40 -16.37
N GLY A 166 -17.85 30.26 -15.38
CA GLY A 166 -18.10 29.88 -13.99
C GLY A 166 -16.88 29.99 -13.08
N HIS A 167 -16.91 29.28 -11.96
CA HIS A 167 -15.85 29.21 -10.96
C HIS A 167 -15.41 27.75 -10.75
N ILE A 168 -14.21 27.59 -10.18
CA ILE A 168 -13.72 26.29 -9.74
C ILE A 168 -14.11 26.07 -8.28
N GLN A 169 -14.59 24.87 -7.96
CA GLN A 169 -14.84 24.39 -6.60
C GLN A 169 -13.95 23.17 -6.37
N ILE A 170 -13.06 23.26 -5.40
CA ILE A 170 -12.13 22.19 -5.06
C ILE A 170 -12.65 21.51 -3.80
N TYR A 171 -12.74 20.19 -3.85
CA TYR A 171 -13.12 19.34 -2.72
C TYR A 171 -11.98 18.37 -2.42
N THR A 172 -11.59 18.30 -1.16
CA THR A 172 -10.57 17.41 -0.61
C THR A 172 -11.22 16.35 0.28
N PRO A 173 -10.51 15.27 0.66
CA PRO A 173 -11.17 14.15 1.32
C PRO A 173 -11.56 14.45 2.78
N ASP A 174 -11.06 15.56 3.34
CA ASP A 174 -11.42 16.04 4.68
C ASP A 174 -12.69 16.91 4.67
N GLU A 175 -13.20 17.25 3.48
CA GLU A 175 -14.44 17.99 3.27
C GLU A 175 -15.59 17.04 2.91
N GLN A 176 -16.83 17.55 3.01
CA GLN A 176 -18.01 16.83 2.52
C GLN A 176 -18.00 16.80 0.98
N PRO A 177 -18.33 15.65 0.35
CA PRO A 177 -18.38 15.58 -1.11
C PRO A 177 -19.47 16.53 -1.66
N PRO A 178 -19.33 16.96 -2.92
CA PRO A 178 -20.30 17.85 -3.54
C PRO A 178 -21.67 17.16 -3.70
N SER A 179 -22.75 17.93 -3.56
CA SER A 179 -24.11 17.45 -3.84
C SER A 179 -24.34 17.29 -5.34
N LEU A 180 -24.85 16.14 -5.76
CA LEU A 180 -25.23 15.85 -7.15
C LEU A 180 -26.54 16.52 -7.58
N GLU A 181 -27.32 17.05 -6.64
CA GLU A 181 -28.62 17.70 -6.92
C GLU A 181 -28.45 19.14 -7.44
N ASN A 182 -27.32 19.78 -7.13
CA ASN A 182 -27.05 21.15 -7.54
C ASN A 182 -26.52 21.17 -8.98
N LYS A 183 -27.11 22.01 -9.84
CA LYS A 183 -26.53 22.30 -11.15
C LYS A 183 -25.13 22.88 -10.97
N ILE A 184 -24.13 22.15 -11.45
CA ILE A 184 -22.72 22.56 -11.40
C ILE A 184 -22.53 23.78 -12.30
N SER A 185 -22.21 24.93 -11.71
CA SER A 185 -21.86 26.16 -12.42
C SER A 185 -20.34 26.33 -12.43
N GLY A 186 -19.67 25.72 -13.39
CA GLY A 186 -18.20 25.74 -13.53
C GLY A 186 -17.57 24.37 -13.34
N LEU A 187 -16.37 24.31 -12.75
CA LEU A 187 -15.64 23.06 -12.52
C LEU A 187 -15.77 22.62 -11.07
N VAL A 188 -16.23 21.39 -10.85
CA VAL A 188 -16.12 20.69 -9.56
C VAL A 188 -14.95 19.73 -9.63
N LEU A 189 -13.86 20.05 -8.93
CA LEU A 189 -12.63 19.27 -8.87
C LEU A 189 -12.53 18.55 -7.52
N CYS A 190 -12.55 17.23 -7.53
CA CYS A 190 -12.42 16.40 -6.33
C CYS A 190 -10.99 15.83 -6.25
N LYS A 191 -10.15 16.35 -5.36
CA LYS A 191 -8.76 15.91 -5.15
C LYS A 191 -8.71 14.89 -4.02
N LEU A 192 -8.77 13.61 -4.39
CA LEU A 192 -9.05 12.48 -3.50
C LEU A 192 -7.89 12.07 -2.58
N HIS A 193 -6.66 12.53 -2.86
CA HIS A 193 -5.51 12.40 -1.96
C HIS A 193 -5.12 13.75 -1.31
N GLY A 194 -5.93 14.80 -1.48
CA GLY A 194 -5.60 16.15 -1.04
C GLY A 194 -4.85 16.96 -2.08
N THR A 195 -4.20 18.03 -1.66
CA THR A 195 -3.67 19.07 -2.55
C THR A 195 -2.33 19.59 -2.05
N ILE A 196 -1.48 20.07 -2.97
CA ILE A 196 -0.16 20.60 -2.62
C ILE A 196 -0.21 21.94 -1.88
N GLU A 197 -1.27 22.73 -2.11
CA GLU A 197 -1.48 24.06 -1.55
C GLU A 197 -2.54 24.03 -0.44
N ASP A 198 -2.34 24.81 0.63
CA ASP A 198 -3.39 25.13 1.60
C ASP A 198 -4.30 26.28 1.11
N TYR A 199 -5.25 26.70 1.95
CA TYR A 199 -6.18 27.79 1.62
C TYR A 199 -5.49 29.14 1.34
N GLU A 200 -4.23 29.31 1.76
CA GLU A 200 -3.42 30.51 1.52
C GLU A 200 -2.48 30.36 0.32
N GLY A 201 -2.50 29.20 -0.36
CA GLY A 201 -1.58 28.89 -1.47
C GLY A 201 -0.18 28.45 -1.02
N ASN A 202 0.00 28.16 0.27
CA ASN A 202 1.28 27.76 0.84
C ASN A 202 1.43 26.24 0.85
N PHE A 203 2.69 25.78 0.89
CA PHE A 203 2.96 24.36 1.06
C PHE A 203 2.52 23.88 2.44
N ASN A 204 1.71 22.83 2.48
CA ASN A 204 1.37 22.19 3.74
C ASN A 204 1.57 20.67 3.66
N HIS A 205 2.49 20.15 4.47
CA HIS A 205 2.75 18.72 4.54
C HIS A 205 1.56 17.88 5.02
N SER A 206 0.57 18.51 5.66
CA SER A 206 -0.66 17.85 6.10
C SER A 206 -1.76 17.83 5.03
N SER A 207 -1.66 18.66 3.99
CA SER A 207 -2.63 18.68 2.88
C SER A 207 -2.32 17.64 1.80
N ILE A 208 -1.09 17.11 1.77
CA ILE A 208 -0.70 15.98 0.93
C ILE A 208 -0.79 14.66 1.70
N LYS A 209 -1.67 13.77 1.28
CA LYS A 209 -1.81 12.44 1.90
C LYS A 209 -0.79 11.51 1.25
N THR A 210 0.43 11.48 1.77
CA THR A 210 1.55 10.70 1.17
C THR A 210 1.77 9.33 1.82
N THR A 211 1.10 9.06 2.94
CA THR A 211 1.20 7.79 3.66
C THR A 211 -0.05 6.94 3.49
N MET A 212 0.12 5.63 3.67
CA MET A 212 -1.01 4.69 3.61
C MET A 212 -2.08 4.96 4.66
N SER A 213 -1.73 5.49 5.83
CA SER A 213 -2.71 5.87 6.85
C SER A 213 -3.54 7.10 6.49
N GLU A 214 -3.07 7.90 5.54
CA GLU A 214 -3.69 9.18 5.20
C GLU A 214 -4.57 9.08 3.97
N ILE A 215 -4.09 8.45 2.88
CA ILE A 215 -4.86 8.37 1.63
C ILE A 215 -6.19 7.63 1.82
N THR A 216 -6.20 6.67 2.74
CA THR A 216 -7.21 5.65 2.94
C THR A 216 -8.32 5.99 3.94
N LYS A 217 -8.39 7.24 4.40
CA LYS A 217 -9.45 7.73 5.30
C LYS A 217 -10.72 8.10 4.53
N ILE A 218 -11.17 7.22 3.64
CA ILE A 218 -12.39 7.48 2.88
C ILE A 218 -13.62 7.43 3.80
N THR A 219 -14.42 8.49 3.78
CA THR A 219 -15.65 8.56 4.56
C THR A 219 -16.79 7.81 3.84
N SER A 220 -17.84 7.46 4.58
CA SER A 220 -19.05 6.87 3.99
C SER A 220 -19.68 7.78 2.94
N GLU A 221 -19.56 9.09 3.14
CA GLU A 221 -20.11 10.15 2.32
C GLU A 221 -19.40 10.16 0.96
N TRP A 222 -18.06 10.17 0.95
CA TRP A 222 -17.28 10.04 -0.30
C TRP A 222 -17.57 8.73 -1.03
N SER A 223 -17.73 7.63 -0.28
CA SER A 223 -18.07 6.34 -0.86
C SER A 223 -19.45 6.34 -1.52
N ASN A 224 -20.45 6.96 -0.89
CA ASN A 224 -21.80 7.08 -1.42
C ASN A 224 -21.84 7.99 -2.63
N PHE A 225 -21.16 9.13 -2.58
CA PHE A 225 -21.02 10.05 -3.69
C PHE A 225 -20.48 9.36 -4.97
N ILE A 226 -19.40 8.57 -4.84
CA ILE A 226 -18.83 7.82 -5.97
C ILE A 226 -19.82 6.77 -6.50
N ARG A 227 -20.56 6.09 -5.61
CA ARG A 227 -21.59 5.11 -6.01
C ARG A 227 -22.72 5.78 -6.80
N GLU A 228 -23.20 6.94 -6.34
CA GLU A 228 -24.24 7.70 -7.03
C GLU A 228 -23.78 8.22 -8.40
N LEU A 229 -22.53 8.68 -8.51
CA LEU A 229 -21.92 9.01 -9.79
C LEU A 229 -21.90 7.81 -10.73
N CYS A 230 -21.42 6.65 -10.26
CA CYS A 230 -21.34 5.45 -11.09
C CYS A 230 -22.72 4.93 -11.54
N ASN A 231 -23.77 5.14 -10.75
CA ASN A 231 -25.13 4.74 -11.11
C ASN A 231 -25.71 5.56 -12.28
N SER A 232 -25.26 6.82 -12.42
CA SER A 232 -25.83 7.80 -13.35
C SER A 232 -24.92 8.11 -14.55
N LEU A 233 -23.61 8.00 -14.37
CA LEU A 233 -22.57 8.39 -15.32
C LEU A 233 -21.57 7.25 -15.57
N PHE A 234 -20.86 7.34 -16.69
CA PHE A 234 -19.81 6.40 -17.10
C PHE A 234 -18.46 6.85 -16.53
N PRO A 235 -17.84 6.12 -15.60
CA PRO A 235 -16.49 6.44 -15.14
C PRO A 235 -15.47 6.18 -16.24
N CYS A 236 -14.46 7.05 -16.33
CA CYS A 236 -13.30 6.88 -17.19
C CYS A 236 -12.01 7.08 -16.40
N PHE A 237 -11.17 6.04 -16.37
CA PHE A 237 -9.86 6.06 -15.71
C PHE A 237 -8.78 6.46 -16.71
N VAL A 238 -7.99 7.49 -16.36
CA VAL A 238 -6.91 8.03 -17.20
C VAL A 238 -5.66 8.28 -16.37
N GLY A 239 -4.55 7.61 -16.69
CA GLY A 239 -3.30 7.74 -15.93
C GLY A 239 -3.40 7.24 -14.48
N TYR A 240 -4.46 6.50 -14.16
CA TYR A 240 -4.76 5.93 -12.85
C TYR A 240 -4.43 4.43 -12.83
N SER A 241 -3.70 3.99 -11.80
CA SER A 241 -3.21 2.62 -11.68
C SER A 241 -4.08 1.70 -10.83
N GLY A 242 -5.12 2.24 -10.16
CA GLY A 242 -5.99 1.50 -9.25
C GLY A 242 -5.27 0.86 -8.06
N ARG A 243 -4.14 1.42 -7.61
CA ARG A 243 -3.28 0.83 -6.55
C ARG A 243 -3.70 1.21 -5.14
N ASP A 244 -4.47 2.29 -4.98
CA ASP A 244 -5.03 2.67 -3.69
C ASP A 244 -5.98 1.59 -3.15
N ILE A 245 -6.09 1.51 -1.83
CA ILE A 245 -6.79 0.40 -1.13
C ILE A 245 -8.18 0.80 -0.66
N ASP A 246 -8.66 1.95 -1.11
CA ASP A 246 -9.79 2.66 -0.57
C ASP A 246 -10.76 3.09 -1.68
N TYR A 247 -10.31 3.77 -2.75
CA TYR A 247 -11.18 4.15 -3.86
C TYR A 247 -11.35 3.01 -4.87
N PHE A 248 -10.27 2.33 -5.29
CA PHE A 248 -10.37 1.24 -6.27
C PHE A 248 -11.33 0.12 -5.86
N PRO A 249 -11.33 -0.37 -4.59
CA PRO A 249 -12.30 -1.36 -4.14
C PRO A 249 -13.77 -0.93 -4.27
N ILE A 250 -14.07 0.38 -4.18
CA ILE A 250 -15.43 0.88 -4.40
C ILE A 250 -15.84 0.62 -5.85
N PHE A 251 -15.01 1.01 -6.82
CA PHE A 251 -15.28 0.76 -8.24
C PHE A 251 -15.34 -0.74 -8.55
N GLN A 252 -14.45 -1.54 -7.97
CA GLN A 252 -14.47 -3.00 -8.08
C GLN A 252 -15.80 -3.59 -7.58
N SER A 253 -16.29 -3.14 -6.42
CA SER A 253 -17.57 -3.59 -5.86
C SER A 253 -18.77 -3.25 -6.74
N ILE A 254 -18.72 -2.10 -7.44
CA ILE A 254 -19.79 -1.61 -8.31
C ILE A 254 -19.82 -2.38 -9.64
N TYR A 255 -18.66 -2.67 -10.24
CA TYR A 255 -18.55 -3.21 -11.60
C TYR A 255 -18.17 -4.71 -11.66
N LYS A 256 -18.32 -5.45 -10.56
CA LYS A 256 -18.08 -6.89 -10.54
C LYS A 256 -19.03 -7.60 -11.51
N LYS A 257 -18.58 -8.73 -12.10
CA LYS A 257 -19.20 -9.50 -13.21
C LYS A 257 -20.71 -9.84 -13.12
N ASN A 258 -21.37 -9.61 -11.98
CA ASN A 258 -22.79 -9.89 -11.72
C ASN A 258 -23.57 -8.65 -11.25
N SER A 259 -23.03 -7.43 -11.37
CA SER A 259 -23.74 -6.22 -10.96
C SER A 259 -24.78 -5.79 -12.01
N ASN A 260 -25.98 -5.45 -11.54
CA ASN A 260 -27.07 -4.92 -12.37
C ASN A 260 -26.90 -3.41 -12.64
N ILE A 261 -25.70 -2.97 -13.00
CA ILE A 261 -25.45 -1.57 -13.32
C ILE A 261 -25.53 -1.34 -14.83
N ASN A 262 -26.16 -0.24 -15.24
CA ASN A 262 -26.40 0.09 -16.65
C ASN A 262 -25.28 0.94 -17.28
N THR A 263 -24.22 1.22 -16.52
CA THR A 263 -23.05 1.99 -16.95
C THR A 263 -21.86 1.06 -17.13
N ASN A 264 -20.89 1.47 -17.95
CA ASN A 264 -19.62 0.77 -18.12
C ASN A 264 -18.49 1.66 -17.61
N LEU A 265 -17.48 1.04 -17.01
CA LEU A 265 -16.21 1.69 -16.69
C LEU A 265 -15.30 1.67 -17.92
N PHE A 266 -14.79 2.82 -18.33
CA PHE A 266 -13.73 2.93 -19.34
C PHE A 266 -12.37 3.02 -18.66
N TRP A 267 -11.38 2.31 -19.20
CA TRP A 267 -9.99 2.43 -18.76
C TRP A 267 -9.12 2.76 -19.97
N VAL A 268 -8.50 3.93 -19.95
CA VAL A 268 -7.60 4.39 -21.02
C VAL A 268 -6.16 4.15 -20.59
N ASP A 269 -5.51 3.20 -21.25
CA ASP A 269 -4.09 2.89 -21.05
C ASP A 269 -3.53 2.14 -22.27
N LYS A 270 -2.22 1.89 -22.27
CA LYS A 270 -1.54 1.08 -23.29
C LYS A 270 -1.66 -0.40 -22.92
N PHE A 271 -2.61 -1.10 -23.55
CA PHE A 271 -2.84 -2.54 -23.35
C PHE A 271 -2.07 -3.39 -24.36
N ASP A 272 -0.74 -3.29 -24.34
CA ASP A 272 0.15 -4.11 -25.17
C ASP A 272 0.96 -5.11 -24.32
N SER A 273 1.96 -5.77 -24.91
CA SER A 273 2.82 -6.73 -24.22
C SER A 273 3.64 -6.13 -23.07
N SER A 274 3.74 -4.79 -22.98
CA SER A 274 4.41 -4.08 -21.88
C SER A 274 3.45 -3.70 -20.73
N CYS A 275 2.16 -3.92 -20.90
CA CYS A 275 1.17 -3.69 -19.85
C CYS A 275 1.42 -4.59 -18.64
N SER A 276 1.45 -4.01 -17.44
CA SER A 276 1.63 -4.79 -16.21
C SER A 276 0.51 -5.83 -16.02
N THR A 277 0.87 -7.01 -15.54
CA THR A 277 -0.08 -8.08 -15.19
C THR A 277 -1.09 -7.62 -14.14
N SER A 278 -0.67 -6.74 -13.22
CA SER A 278 -1.52 -6.12 -12.19
C SER A 278 -2.64 -5.25 -12.80
N LEU A 279 -2.33 -4.42 -13.80
CA LEU A 279 -3.34 -3.61 -14.49
C LEU A 279 -4.35 -4.49 -15.24
N LEU A 280 -3.87 -5.49 -15.99
CA LEU A 280 -4.74 -6.44 -16.70
C LEU A 280 -5.70 -7.18 -15.76
N ARG A 281 -5.22 -7.56 -14.57
CA ARG A 281 -6.04 -8.17 -13.53
C ARG A 281 -7.15 -7.21 -13.08
N LYS A 282 -6.85 -5.95 -12.78
CA LYS A 282 -7.82 -4.94 -12.32
C LYS A 282 -8.89 -4.62 -13.35
N VAL A 283 -8.48 -4.51 -14.62
CA VAL A 283 -9.40 -4.34 -15.75
C VAL A 283 -10.36 -5.52 -15.86
N LYS A 284 -9.87 -6.75 -15.66
CA LYS A 284 -10.70 -7.96 -15.67
C LYS A 284 -11.65 -8.01 -14.47
N GLU A 285 -11.20 -7.62 -13.28
CA GLU A 285 -12.00 -7.60 -12.06
C GLU A 285 -13.18 -6.61 -12.12
N THR A 286 -13.01 -5.50 -12.86
CA THR A 286 -14.01 -4.45 -13.07
C THR A 286 -14.79 -4.59 -14.39
N ASN A 287 -14.47 -5.60 -15.21
CA ASN A 287 -15.00 -5.74 -16.57
C ASN A 287 -14.91 -4.43 -17.38
N ALA A 288 -13.82 -3.68 -17.20
CA ALA A 288 -13.66 -2.36 -17.78
C ALA A 288 -13.51 -2.44 -19.32
N VAL A 289 -14.13 -1.50 -20.01
CA VAL A 289 -13.96 -1.29 -21.45
C VAL A 289 -12.58 -0.68 -21.68
N GLN A 290 -11.70 -1.47 -22.27
CA GLN A 290 -10.33 -1.08 -22.62
C GLN A 290 -10.34 -0.11 -23.80
N VAL A 291 -9.82 1.10 -23.60
CA VAL A 291 -9.54 2.08 -24.64
C VAL A 291 -8.03 2.15 -24.81
N ASN A 292 -7.52 1.59 -25.91
CA ASN A 292 -6.09 1.34 -26.06
C ASN A 292 -5.33 2.56 -26.58
N GLY A 293 -4.30 2.99 -25.85
CA GLY A 293 -3.39 4.07 -26.23
C GLY A 293 -3.20 5.08 -25.10
N TYR A 294 -2.19 5.95 -25.23
CA TYR A 294 -2.09 7.10 -24.34
C TYR A 294 -3.26 8.04 -24.59
N PHE A 295 -3.73 8.73 -23.54
CA PHE A 295 -4.92 9.57 -23.66
C PHE A 295 -4.79 10.65 -24.73
N LYS A 296 -3.59 11.23 -24.92
CA LYS A 296 -3.34 12.17 -26.03
C LYS A 296 -3.59 11.53 -27.40
N ASP A 297 -3.17 10.29 -27.60
CA ASP A 297 -3.31 9.59 -28.88
C ASP A 297 -4.78 9.25 -29.13
N VAL A 298 -5.50 8.86 -28.07
CA VAL A 298 -6.95 8.63 -28.10
C VAL A 298 -7.67 9.93 -28.48
N LEU A 299 -7.35 11.06 -27.84
CA LEU A 299 -7.92 12.37 -28.16
C LEU A 299 -7.63 12.77 -29.61
N GLN A 300 -6.39 12.56 -30.09
CA GLN A 300 -6.03 12.84 -31.48
C GLN A 300 -6.89 12.00 -32.44
N GLY A 301 -7.05 10.70 -32.15
CA GLY A 301 -7.86 9.79 -32.94
C GLY A 301 -9.33 10.21 -33.03
N ILE A 302 -9.92 10.70 -31.93
CA ILE A 302 -11.34 11.10 -31.90
C ILE A 302 -11.58 12.59 -32.22
N SER A 303 -10.53 13.37 -32.48
CA SER A 303 -10.60 14.82 -32.68
C SER A 303 -11.63 15.26 -33.74
N HIS A 304 -11.73 14.50 -34.85
CA HIS A 304 -12.69 14.75 -35.93
C HIS A 304 -14.11 14.24 -35.64
N LEU A 305 -14.29 13.40 -34.62
CA LEU A 305 -15.56 12.80 -34.22
C LEU A 305 -16.20 13.50 -33.02
N PHE A 306 -15.49 14.41 -32.37
CA PHE A 306 -15.95 15.13 -31.20
C PHE A 306 -16.63 16.44 -31.61
N VAL A 307 -17.83 16.71 -31.06
CA VAL A 307 -18.82 17.62 -31.67
C VAL A 307 -18.40 19.10 -31.80
N ASN A 308 -17.33 19.57 -31.14
CA ASN A 308 -16.99 21.01 -31.11
C ASN A 308 -15.54 21.36 -31.50
N GLN A 309 -14.76 20.46 -32.13
CA GLN A 309 -13.34 20.66 -32.50
C GLN A 309 -12.39 21.11 -31.37
N VAL A 310 -12.87 21.23 -30.12
CA VAL A 310 -12.11 21.74 -28.97
C VAL A 310 -10.81 20.98 -28.73
N ILE A 311 -10.78 19.70 -29.07
CA ILE A 311 -9.59 18.86 -28.98
C ILE A 311 -8.43 19.49 -29.74
N LEU A 312 -8.66 20.00 -30.95
CA LEU A 312 -7.63 20.69 -31.75
C LEU A 312 -7.12 21.96 -31.05
N THR A 313 -8.02 22.72 -30.42
CA THR A 313 -7.65 23.88 -29.60
C THR A 313 -6.80 23.46 -28.40
N CYS A 314 -7.17 22.40 -27.68
CA CYS A 314 -6.39 21.85 -26.56
C CYS A 314 -4.98 21.43 -27.01
N PHE A 315 -4.85 20.79 -28.18
CA PHE A 315 -3.55 20.47 -28.77
C PHE A 315 -2.73 21.72 -29.09
N SER A 316 -3.37 22.73 -29.67
CA SER A 316 -2.72 24.01 -29.97
C SER A 316 -2.16 24.65 -28.70
N LEU A 317 -2.97 24.78 -27.65
CA LEU A 317 -2.57 25.34 -26.35
C LEU A 317 -1.40 24.59 -25.73
N SER A 318 -1.44 23.26 -25.75
CA SER A 318 -0.37 22.40 -25.20
C SER A 318 0.96 22.57 -25.96
N ASN A 319 0.91 22.71 -27.29
CA ASN A 319 2.11 22.79 -28.12
C ASN A 319 2.84 24.13 -28.02
N PHE A 320 2.15 25.22 -27.72
CA PHE A 320 2.78 26.55 -27.61
C PHE A 320 3.66 26.70 -26.37
N LYS A 321 3.50 25.84 -25.35
CA LYS A 321 3.99 26.12 -23.99
C LYS A 321 4.99 25.10 -23.45
N ASN A 322 5.18 23.96 -24.11
CA ASN A 322 6.19 22.96 -23.71
C ASN A 322 7.59 23.31 -24.22
N ARG A 323 8.31 24.21 -23.50
CA ARG A 323 9.75 24.45 -23.71
C ARG A 323 10.49 24.49 -22.38
N GLU A 324 11.51 23.63 -22.28
CA GLU A 324 12.56 23.56 -21.26
C GLU A 324 12.13 23.56 -19.77
N SER A 325 11.63 22.42 -19.29
CA SER A 325 11.59 22.12 -17.86
C SER A 325 12.40 20.86 -17.59
N SER A 326 13.45 20.97 -16.76
CA SER A 326 14.21 19.81 -16.28
C SER A 326 13.73 19.45 -14.89
N VAL A 327 13.27 18.21 -14.71
CA VAL A 327 12.95 17.64 -13.40
C VAL A 327 14.12 17.81 -12.42
N GLU A 328 15.36 17.67 -12.89
CA GLU A 328 16.53 17.84 -12.04
C GLU A 328 16.71 19.28 -11.56
N LYS A 329 16.38 20.27 -12.40
CA LYS A 329 16.42 21.69 -12.00
C LYS A 329 15.39 22.01 -10.92
N LEU A 330 14.22 21.36 -10.96
CA LEU A 330 13.17 21.53 -9.93
C LEU A 330 13.58 20.96 -8.58
N LEU A 331 14.23 19.79 -8.60
CA LEU A 331 14.56 19.03 -7.39
C LEU A 331 15.86 19.50 -6.75
N SER A 332 16.87 19.89 -7.53
CA SER A 332 18.23 20.19 -7.03
C SER A 332 18.29 21.22 -5.89
N PRO A 333 17.56 22.36 -5.95
CA PRO A 333 17.58 23.35 -4.86
C PRO A 333 16.99 22.79 -3.56
N ILE A 334 15.89 22.03 -3.65
CA ILE A 334 15.25 21.40 -2.49
C ILE A 334 16.17 20.34 -1.90
N ILE A 335 16.80 19.51 -2.74
CA ILE A 335 17.76 18.49 -2.31
C ILE A 335 18.94 19.16 -1.58
N SER A 336 19.48 20.25 -2.14
CA SER A 336 20.60 20.96 -1.52
C SER A 336 20.23 21.54 -0.16
N ASP A 337 19.00 22.05 -0.02
CA ASP A 337 18.49 22.59 1.24
C ASP A 337 18.28 21.48 2.28
N MET A 338 17.61 20.39 1.89
CA MET A 338 17.42 19.22 2.75
C MET A 338 18.75 18.59 3.19
N LYS A 339 19.77 18.51 2.32
CA LYS A 339 21.10 17.99 2.68
C LYS A 339 21.86 18.88 3.67
N LYS A 340 21.52 20.17 3.78
CA LYS A 340 22.08 21.04 4.84
C LYS A 340 21.40 20.81 6.18
N ASP A 341 20.10 20.55 6.15
CA ASP A 341 19.26 20.36 7.34
C ASP A 341 19.33 18.93 7.91
N ILE A 342 19.67 17.96 7.07
CA ILE A 342 19.63 16.53 7.39
C ILE A 342 21.05 15.97 7.35
N GLU A 343 21.66 15.83 8.52
CA GLU A 343 22.86 15.01 8.72
C GLU A 343 22.42 13.60 9.13
N VAL A 344 22.43 12.66 8.18
CA VAL A 344 22.15 11.25 8.48
C VAL A 344 23.46 10.56 8.86
N LEU A 345 23.63 10.26 10.14
CA LEU A 345 24.71 9.40 10.60
C LEU A 345 24.57 8.00 9.96
N GLU A 346 25.68 7.38 9.58
CA GLU A 346 25.67 6.03 8.94
C GLU A 346 24.87 5.01 9.77
N VAL A 347 24.97 5.06 11.11
CA VAL A 347 24.22 4.19 12.01
C VAL A 347 22.70 4.38 11.82
N VAL A 348 22.23 5.62 11.74
CA VAL A 348 20.80 5.96 11.53
C VAL A 348 20.36 5.47 10.15
N GLU A 349 21.21 5.67 9.14
CA GLU A 349 20.99 5.21 7.77
C GLU A 349 20.80 3.69 7.70
N THR A 350 21.72 2.93 8.30
CA THR A 350 21.65 1.47 8.32
C THR A 350 20.39 0.97 9.03
N VAL A 351 20.04 1.53 10.20
CA VAL A 351 18.84 1.11 10.92
C VAL A 351 17.56 1.48 10.16
N PHE A 352 17.54 2.63 9.47
CA PHE A 352 16.42 3.00 8.61
C PHE A 352 16.27 2.01 7.44
N LEU A 353 17.35 1.66 6.74
CA LEU A 353 17.33 0.67 5.66
C LEU A 353 16.85 -0.70 6.14
N LEU A 354 17.38 -1.18 7.27
CA LEU A 354 16.96 -2.45 7.88
C LEU A 354 15.47 -2.41 8.25
N THR A 355 14.98 -1.28 8.77
CA THR A 355 13.56 -1.09 9.06
C THR A 355 12.72 -1.17 7.79
N LEU A 356 13.16 -0.53 6.71
CA LEU A 356 12.48 -0.55 5.41
C LEU A 356 12.42 -1.97 4.82
N LEU A 357 13.54 -2.71 4.85
CA LEU A 357 13.63 -4.08 4.34
C LEU A 357 12.74 -5.05 5.13
N VAL A 358 12.76 -4.97 6.47
CA VAL A 358 11.90 -5.80 7.33
C VAL A 358 10.42 -5.42 7.17
N ASN A 359 10.10 -4.12 6.99
CA ASN A 359 8.75 -3.69 6.65
C ASN A 359 8.32 -4.17 5.26
N HIS A 360 9.24 -4.31 4.31
CA HIS A 360 8.99 -4.97 3.03
C HIS A 360 9.03 -6.52 3.12
N GLY A 361 9.04 -7.10 4.32
CA GLY A 361 8.94 -8.55 4.53
C GLY A 361 10.22 -9.34 4.27
N ASP A 362 11.38 -8.69 4.17
CA ASP A 362 12.67 -9.38 4.04
C ASP A 362 13.17 -9.86 5.42
N ASN A 363 12.90 -11.14 5.72
CA ASN A 363 13.36 -11.81 6.94
C ASN A 363 14.51 -12.80 6.66
N SER A 364 15.26 -12.57 5.58
CA SER A 364 16.35 -13.47 5.15
C SER A 364 17.45 -13.60 6.22
N ASP A 365 18.18 -14.73 6.18
CA ASP A 365 19.30 -14.99 7.11
C ASP A 365 20.33 -13.85 7.09
N THR A 366 20.54 -13.22 5.93
CA THR A 366 21.39 -12.03 5.77
C THR A 366 20.92 -10.87 6.65
N ILE A 367 19.65 -10.46 6.54
CA ILE A 367 19.10 -9.32 7.29
C ILE A 367 19.06 -9.62 8.79
N PHE A 368 18.73 -10.86 9.15
CA PHE A 368 18.77 -11.32 10.52
C PHE A 368 20.16 -11.22 11.15
N ASN A 369 21.18 -11.72 10.45
CA ASN A 369 22.57 -11.67 10.93
C ASN A 369 23.08 -10.23 11.01
N GLU A 370 22.70 -9.37 10.06
CA GLU A 370 23.09 -7.95 10.09
C GLU A 370 22.51 -7.24 11.33
N ILE A 371 21.21 -7.37 11.59
CA ILE A 371 20.59 -6.80 12.80
C ILE A 371 21.22 -7.35 14.08
N LYS A 372 21.48 -8.66 14.13
CA LYS A 372 22.13 -9.29 15.28
C LYS A 372 23.54 -8.75 15.51
N ASN A 373 24.32 -8.58 14.45
CA ASN A 373 25.65 -8.00 14.53
C ASN A 373 25.60 -6.55 15.01
N LYS A 374 24.72 -5.72 14.43
CA LYS A 374 24.54 -4.33 14.84
C LYS A 374 24.08 -4.19 16.30
N LEU A 375 23.22 -5.08 16.80
CA LEU A 375 22.81 -5.09 18.21
C LEU A 375 23.97 -5.36 19.18
N ASN A 376 24.98 -6.13 18.75
CA ASN A 376 26.17 -6.39 19.57
C ASN A 376 27.15 -5.20 19.56
N ILE A 377 27.27 -4.51 18.42
CA ILE A 377 28.19 -3.38 18.24
C ILE A 377 27.63 -2.11 18.90
N TRP A 378 26.32 -1.89 18.80
CA TRP A 378 25.68 -0.62 19.16
C TRP A 378 24.87 -0.70 20.46
N SER A 379 25.20 -1.63 21.36
CA SER A 379 24.53 -1.71 22.68
C SER A 379 24.66 -0.43 23.51
N ASP A 380 25.69 0.38 23.21
CA ASP A 380 26.09 1.56 23.98
C ASP A 380 25.87 2.88 23.21
N ILE A 381 25.39 2.81 21.96
CA ILE A 381 25.07 3.98 21.12
C ILE A 381 23.59 4.34 21.29
N GLU A 382 23.26 5.63 21.21
CA GLU A 382 21.92 6.25 21.30
C GLU A 382 20.75 5.29 21.58
N HIS A 383 20.16 5.41 22.78
CA HIS A 383 19.12 4.51 23.28
C HIS A 383 17.96 4.27 22.29
N SER A 384 17.54 5.27 21.52
CA SER A 384 16.48 5.16 20.51
C SER A 384 16.83 4.23 19.34
N ILE A 385 18.08 4.26 18.85
CA ILE A 385 18.56 3.40 17.77
C ILE A 385 18.59 1.95 18.26
N TYR A 386 19.11 1.74 19.48
CA TYR A 386 19.15 0.42 20.09
C TYR A 386 17.75 -0.19 20.27
N LEU A 387 16.79 0.58 20.78
CA LEU A 387 15.39 0.16 20.92
C LEU A 387 14.76 -0.21 19.55
N SER A 388 15.06 0.56 18.51
CA SER A 388 14.57 0.30 17.15
C SER A 388 15.12 -1.02 16.60
N LEU A 389 16.43 -1.26 16.72
CA LEU A 389 17.03 -2.53 16.32
C LEU A 389 16.48 -3.72 17.11
N LEU A 390 16.30 -3.57 18.43
CA LEU A 390 15.76 -4.63 19.27
C LEU A 390 14.32 -4.97 18.86
N THR A 391 13.52 -3.96 18.48
CA THR A 391 12.17 -4.14 17.95
C THR A 391 12.16 -4.92 16.63
N LEU A 392 13.09 -4.61 15.71
CA LEU A 392 13.26 -5.38 14.47
C LEU A 392 13.68 -6.82 14.74
N TYR A 393 14.62 -7.02 15.67
CA TYR A 393 15.10 -8.35 16.03
C TYR A 393 14.01 -9.22 16.66
N ILE A 394 13.16 -8.63 17.53
CA ILE A 394 11.95 -9.28 18.05
C ILE A 394 11.04 -9.76 16.91
N ARG A 395 10.76 -8.88 15.93
CA ARG A 395 9.93 -9.22 14.77
C ARG A 395 10.54 -10.33 13.92
N LEU A 396 11.85 -10.30 13.67
CA LEU A 396 12.51 -11.34 12.88
C LEU A 396 12.50 -12.71 13.57
N ASN A 397 12.81 -12.75 14.87
CA ASN A 397 12.74 -14.00 15.63
C ASN A 397 11.32 -14.58 15.64
N ARG A 398 10.30 -13.72 15.68
CA ARG A 398 8.88 -14.10 15.54
C ARG A 398 8.59 -14.80 14.20
N GLU A 399 8.99 -14.21 13.07
CA GLU A 399 8.73 -14.80 11.74
C GLU A 399 9.58 -16.06 11.46
N ARG A 400 10.77 -16.16 12.06
CA ARG A 400 11.67 -17.32 11.97
C ARG A 400 11.28 -18.47 12.88
N GLY A 401 10.46 -18.22 13.90
CA GLY A 401 10.06 -19.22 14.89
C GLY A 401 11.13 -19.53 15.95
N ASP A 402 12.06 -18.60 16.18
CA ASP A 402 12.99 -18.65 17.32
C ASP A 402 12.30 -18.04 18.56
N PHE A 403 11.44 -18.83 19.22
CA PHE A 403 10.58 -18.35 20.30
C PHE A 403 11.34 -18.07 21.61
N ILE A 404 12.48 -18.72 21.81
CA ILE A 404 13.36 -18.45 22.95
C ILE A 404 13.96 -17.05 22.81
N GLU A 405 14.60 -16.75 21.68
CA GLU A 405 15.26 -15.46 21.47
C GLU A 405 14.23 -14.34 21.31
N TYR A 406 13.12 -14.60 20.62
CA TYR A 406 11.97 -13.70 20.56
C TYR A 406 11.51 -13.25 21.95
N ARG A 407 11.35 -14.19 22.88
CA ARG A 407 10.95 -13.90 24.26
C ARG A 407 12.03 -13.18 25.04
N ASN A 408 13.28 -13.63 24.97
CA ASN A 408 14.40 -13.03 25.68
C ASN A 408 14.61 -11.57 25.25
N SER A 409 14.60 -11.32 23.94
CA SER A 409 14.70 -9.98 23.37
C SER A 409 13.52 -9.09 23.77
N SER A 410 12.29 -9.63 23.83
CA SER A 410 11.11 -8.90 24.31
C SER A 410 11.20 -8.58 25.82
N MET A 411 11.71 -9.49 26.63
CA MET A 411 11.98 -9.23 28.05
C MET A 411 13.06 -8.16 28.23
N LYS A 412 14.14 -8.21 27.44
CA LYS A 412 15.18 -7.19 27.43
C LYS A 412 14.61 -5.82 27.08
N LEU A 413 13.79 -5.73 26.02
CA LEU A 413 13.11 -4.49 25.63
C LEU A 413 12.26 -3.95 26.79
N LYS A 414 11.44 -4.81 27.41
CA LYS A 414 10.62 -4.43 28.58
C LYS A 414 11.45 -3.90 29.76
N GLN A 415 12.63 -4.47 30.00
CA GLN A 415 13.52 -4.09 31.11
C GLN A 415 14.18 -2.72 30.88
N ILE A 416 14.60 -2.44 29.64
CA ILE A 416 15.31 -1.19 29.32
C ILE A 416 14.34 -0.03 29.01
N THR A 417 13.10 -0.32 28.63
CA THR A 417 12.09 0.71 28.37
C THR A 417 11.44 1.22 29.66
N ASN A 418 11.47 2.53 29.88
CA ASN A 418 10.79 3.15 31.01
C ASN A 418 9.29 3.24 30.75
N LYS A 419 8.49 2.45 31.50
CA LYS A 419 7.02 2.40 31.40
C LYS A 419 6.33 3.78 31.47
N ARG A 420 6.88 4.75 32.19
CA ARG A 420 6.28 6.09 32.34
C ARG A 420 6.60 7.02 31.17
N LEU A 421 7.80 6.90 30.61
CA LEU A 421 8.27 7.77 29.53
C LEU A 421 7.90 7.23 28.15
N ASP A 422 7.92 5.91 27.99
CA ASP A 422 7.59 5.23 26.75
C ASP A 422 6.68 4.03 27.03
N PHE A 423 5.43 4.34 27.36
CA PHE A 423 4.42 3.33 27.64
C PHE A 423 4.10 2.47 26.42
N ALA A 424 4.16 3.03 25.21
CA ALA A 424 3.82 2.32 23.98
C ALA A 424 4.82 1.18 23.70
N THR A 425 6.12 1.45 23.76
CA THR A 425 7.16 0.42 23.60
C THR A 425 7.13 -0.60 24.74
N TYR A 426 6.87 -0.15 25.98
CA TYR A 426 6.72 -1.07 27.11
C TYR A 426 5.57 -2.05 26.91
N LEU A 427 4.41 -1.54 26.49
CA LEU A 427 3.22 -2.35 26.21
C LEU A 427 3.45 -3.29 25.02
N TYR A 428 4.16 -2.84 23.98
CA TYR A 428 4.60 -3.68 22.88
C TYR A 428 5.46 -4.85 23.37
N ALA A 429 6.50 -4.57 24.14
CA ALA A 429 7.36 -5.60 24.71
C ALA A 429 6.57 -6.61 25.57
N GLU A 430 5.64 -6.13 26.41
CA GLU A 430 4.80 -7.00 27.24
C GLU A 430 3.86 -7.88 26.41
N THR A 431 3.31 -7.31 25.33
CA THR A 431 2.46 -8.01 24.35
C THR A 431 3.24 -9.09 23.60
N GLU A 432 4.46 -8.80 23.15
CA GLU A 432 5.30 -9.72 22.39
C GLU A 432 5.80 -10.89 23.27
N ILE A 433 6.07 -10.67 24.56
CA ILE A 433 6.36 -11.76 25.52
C ILE A 433 5.22 -12.78 25.54
N ILE A 434 3.97 -12.33 25.68
CA ILE A 434 2.81 -13.23 25.73
C ILE A 434 2.56 -13.87 24.35
N SER A 435 2.76 -13.10 23.27
CA SER A 435 2.59 -13.58 21.89
C SER A 435 3.61 -14.68 21.55
N SER A 436 4.82 -14.66 22.12
CA SER A 436 5.79 -15.76 21.98
C SER A 436 5.20 -17.10 22.43
N TYR A 437 4.51 -17.15 23.57
CA TYR A 437 3.85 -18.37 24.05
C TYR A 437 2.63 -18.74 23.22
N GLN A 438 1.87 -17.75 22.73
CA GLN A 438 0.73 -17.99 21.83
C GLN A 438 1.16 -18.71 20.56
N MET A 439 2.24 -18.25 19.93
CA MET A 439 2.71 -18.78 18.66
C MET A 439 3.33 -20.17 18.79
N GLU A 440 3.75 -20.57 19.99
CA GLU A 440 4.18 -21.93 20.30
C GLU A 440 3.03 -22.94 20.41
N ILE A 441 1.78 -22.49 20.53
CA ILE A 441 0.61 -23.38 20.58
C ILE A 441 0.44 -24.04 19.20
N PRO A 442 0.62 -25.36 19.07
CA PRO A 442 0.51 -26.02 17.77
C PRO A 442 -0.85 -25.76 17.11
N ASN A 443 -0.83 -25.38 15.84
CA ASN A 443 -2.02 -25.10 15.05
C ASN A 443 -1.84 -25.49 13.59
N PHE A 444 -1.28 -26.67 13.37
CA PHE A 444 -1.06 -27.22 12.04
C PHE A 444 -2.29 -27.97 11.54
N GLU A 445 -2.47 -28.01 10.22
CA GLU A 445 -3.57 -28.71 9.59
C GLU A 445 -3.49 -30.23 9.84
N GLY A 446 -4.57 -30.80 10.37
CA GLY A 446 -4.65 -32.22 10.75
C GLY A 446 -4.03 -32.59 12.10
N TYR A 447 -3.38 -31.66 12.81
CA TYR A 447 -2.79 -31.96 14.12
C TYR A 447 -3.85 -32.01 15.23
N ARG A 448 -3.82 -33.06 16.05
CA ARG A 448 -4.66 -33.21 17.25
C ARG A 448 -3.89 -32.78 18.49
N PRO A 449 -4.34 -31.72 19.22
CA PRO A 449 -3.65 -31.25 20.42
C PRO A 449 -3.60 -32.30 21.54
N ILE A 450 -2.51 -32.29 22.30
CA ILE A 450 -2.36 -33.11 23.51
C ILE A 450 -2.52 -32.28 24.78
N PHE A 451 -2.56 -32.96 25.93
CA PHE A 451 -2.74 -32.32 27.23
C PHE A 451 -1.81 -31.13 27.48
N SER A 452 -0.51 -31.26 27.17
CA SER A 452 0.42 -30.15 27.38
C SER A 452 0.16 -28.96 26.45
N ASP A 453 -0.41 -29.18 25.25
CA ASP A 453 -0.80 -28.10 24.34
C ASP A 453 -2.01 -27.34 24.90
N TYR A 454 -2.98 -28.05 25.50
CA TYR A 454 -4.09 -27.43 26.21
C TYR A 454 -3.63 -26.65 27.44
N LEU A 455 -2.63 -27.15 28.16
CA LEU A 455 -2.04 -26.42 29.30
C LEU A 455 -1.37 -25.13 28.83
N LEU A 456 -0.53 -25.20 27.78
CA LEU A 456 0.10 -24.02 27.18
C LEU A 456 -0.95 -23.00 26.71
N PHE A 457 -2.00 -23.48 26.03
CA PHE A 457 -3.13 -22.66 25.62
C PHE A 457 -3.79 -21.96 26.81
N THR A 458 -4.14 -22.71 27.86
CA THR A 458 -4.85 -22.19 29.04
C THR A 458 -4.03 -21.13 29.77
N VAL A 459 -2.75 -21.42 30.03
CA VAL A 459 -1.84 -20.47 30.69
C VAL A 459 -1.66 -19.20 29.86
N THR A 460 -1.46 -19.35 28.55
CA THR A 460 -1.31 -18.21 27.63
C THR A 460 -2.59 -17.38 27.59
N PHE A 461 -3.74 -18.02 27.49
CA PHE A 461 -5.04 -17.36 27.45
C PHE A 461 -5.32 -16.56 28.73
N ILE A 462 -5.05 -17.12 29.91
CA ILE A 462 -5.18 -16.41 31.19
C ILE A 462 -4.26 -15.17 31.22
N ARG A 463 -3.01 -15.29 30.75
CA ARG A 463 -2.07 -14.17 30.68
C ARG A 463 -2.57 -13.07 29.73
N MET A 464 -3.14 -13.45 28.59
CA MET A 464 -3.75 -12.50 27.65
C MET A 464 -4.93 -11.76 28.26
N LEU A 465 -5.87 -12.47 28.89
CA LEU A 465 -7.01 -11.85 29.55
C LEU A 465 -6.56 -10.89 30.67
N LYS A 466 -5.57 -11.29 31.47
CA LYS A 466 -5.01 -10.44 32.52
C LYS A 466 -4.48 -9.13 31.96
N LEU A 467 -3.72 -9.18 30.85
CA LEU A 467 -3.15 -7.99 30.24
C LEU A 467 -4.22 -7.07 29.63
N ILE A 468 -5.24 -7.65 28.96
CA ILE A 468 -6.38 -6.89 28.45
C ILE A 468 -7.11 -6.18 29.59
N LEU A 469 -7.43 -6.88 30.68
CA LEU A 469 -8.12 -6.30 31.84
C LEU A 469 -7.29 -5.22 32.52
N GLN A 470 -5.97 -5.41 32.62
CA GLN A 470 -5.04 -4.45 33.21
C GLN A 470 -5.00 -3.13 32.43
N TYR A 471 -5.15 -3.17 31.11
CA TYR A 471 -5.01 -2.02 30.22
C TYR A 471 -6.31 -1.60 29.51
N GLN A 472 -7.46 -2.13 29.92
CA GLN A 472 -8.75 -1.86 29.27
C GLN A 472 -9.16 -0.38 29.27
N ASN A 473 -8.70 0.38 30.28
CA ASN A 473 -9.02 1.79 30.46
C ASN A 473 -8.01 2.73 29.80
N ILE A 474 -6.97 2.20 29.15
CA ILE A 474 -6.02 3.04 28.43
C ILE A 474 -6.70 3.57 27.18
N GLU A 475 -6.45 4.85 26.89
CA GLU A 475 -6.88 5.48 25.65
C GLU A 475 -6.40 4.66 24.45
N TYR A 476 -7.05 4.84 23.30
CA TYR A 476 -6.80 4.04 22.12
C TYR A 476 -5.30 3.82 21.83
N ASN A 477 -4.90 2.55 21.78
CA ASN A 477 -3.53 2.13 21.54
C ASN A 477 -3.52 0.98 20.52
N THR A 478 -2.83 1.17 19.41
CA THR A 478 -2.80 0.23 18.28
C THR A 478 -2.27 -1.16 18.68
N THR A 479 -1.22 -1.20 19.51
CA THR A 479 -0.67 -2.45 20.08
C THR A 479 -1.72 -3.20 20.90
N LEU A 480 -2.50 -2.48 21.72
CA LEU A 480 -3.55 -3.11 22.54
C LEU A 480 -4.69 -3.67 21.68
N GLU A 481 -5.10 -2.96 20.63
CA GLU A 481 -6.12 -3.47 19.70
C GLU A 481 -5.63 -4.69 18.94
N GLU A 482 -4.38 -4.68 18.45
CA GLU A 482 -3.78 -5.86 17.84
C GLU A 482 -3.73 -7.04 18.83
N PHE A 483 -3.41 -6.78 20.10
CA PHE A 483 -3.41 -7.80 21.14
C PHE A 483 -4.81 -8.36 21.44
N LYS A 484 -5.84 -7.52 21.45
CA LYS A 484 -7.24 -7.96 21.54
C LYS A 484 -7.61 -8.86 20.37
N ILE A 485 -7.22 -8.51 19.15
CA ILE A 485 -7.45 -9.34 17.96
C ILE A 485 -6.74 -10.69 18.09
N ARG A 486 -5.46 -10.71 18.49
CA ARG A 486 -4.69 -11.95 18.72
C ARG A 486 -5.34 -12.83 19.80
N THR A 487 -5.91 -12.23 20.85
CA THR A 487 -6.63 -12.94 21.91
C THR A 487 -7.94 -13.53 21.38
N LEU A 488 -8.74 -12.74 20.65
CA LEU A 488 -9.96 -13.20 19.99
C LEU A 488 -9.68 -14.35 19.02
N ALA A 489 -8.55 -14.31 18.31
CA ALA A 489 -8.13 -15.39 17.43
C ALA A 489 -7.87 -16.73 18.16
N LEU A 490 -7.41 -16.70 19.42
CA LEU A 490 -7.35 -17.92 20.23
C LEU A 490 -8.74 -18.42 20.62
N VAL A 491 -9.66 -17.50 20.95
CA VAL A 491 -11.04 -17.86 21.32
C VAL A 491 -11.78 -18.52 20.15
N LEU A 492 -11.45 -18.20 18.89
CA LEU A 492 -11.99 -18.88 17.71
C LEU A 492 -11.78 -20.39 17.71
N LYS A 493 -10.78 -20.89 18.43
CA LYS A 493 -10.54 -22.34 18.58
C LYS A 493 -11.60 -23.02 19.45
N ILE A 494 -12.42 -22.26 20.17
CA ILE A 494 -13.52 -22.75 21.02
C ILE A 494 -14.81 -22.67 20.20
N PRO A 495 -15.39 -23.80 19.73
CA PRO A 495 -16.51 -23.79 18.79
C PRO A 495 -17.73 -22.97 19.23
N ILE A 496 -18.06 -23.02 20.52
CA ILE A 496 -19.23 -22.37 21.12
C ILE A 496 -19.11 -20.83 21.08
N LEU A 497 -17.89 -20.29 21.01
CA LEU A 497 -17.63 -18.85 21.08
C LEU A 497 -17.43 -18.19 19.71
N LYS A 498 -17.44 -18.96 18.62
CA LYS A 498 -17.13 -18.45 17.26
C LYS A 498 -18.01 -17.27 16.84
N HIS A 499 -19.31 -17.33 17.14
CA HIS A 499 -20.25 -16.28 16.72
C HIS A 499 -19.99 -14.95 17.47
N SER A 500 -19.82 -15.02 18.79
CA SER A 500 -19.50 -13.85 19.61
C SER A 500 -18.17 -13.22 19.22
N VAL A 501 -17.15 -14.04 18.91
CA VAL A 501 -15.84 -13.53 18.47
C VAL A 501 -15.95 -12.81 17.14
N LYS A 502 -16.72 -13.35 16.18
CA LYS A 502 -16.93 -12.70 14.88
C LYS A 502 -17.47 -11.27 15.05
N TYR A 503 -18.46 -11.09 15.93
CA TYR A 503 -19.00 -9.76 16.26
C TYR A 503 -17.93 -8.79 16.80
N PHE A 504 -17.10 -9.24 17.75
CA PHE A 504 -16.04 -8.38 18.31
C PHE A 504 -14.96 -8.02 17.29
N ILE A 505 -14.57 -8.95 16.41
CA ILE A 505 -13.60 -8.65 15.35
C ILE A 505 -14.18 -7.62 14.38
N TYR A 506 -15.46 -7.71 13.98
CA TYR A 506 -16.09 -6.67 13.16
C TYR A 506 -16.15 -5.32 13.84
N LYS A 507 -16.42 -5.28 15.15
CA LYS A 507 -16.43 -4.03 15.92
C LYS A 507 -15.04 -3.36 15.93
N ILE A 508 -13.98 -4.14 16.15
CA ILE A 508 -12.60 -3.62 16.10
C ILE A 508 -12.25 -3.18 14.68
N ARG A 509 -12.62 -3.98 13.66
CA ARG A 509 -12.40 -3.66 12.25
C ARG A 509 -13.05 -2.33 11.85
N SER A 510 -14.33 -2.14 12.18
CA SER A 510 -15.07 -0.91 11.87
C SER A 510 -14.44 0.31 12.54
N LYS A 511 -14.03 0.17 13.81
CA LYS A 511 -13.28 1.21 14.51
C LYS A 511 -11.94 1.51 13.82
N ALA A 512 -11.16 0.48 13.49
CA ALA A 512 -9.88 0.61 12.81
C ALA A 512 -10.02 1.30 11.45
N GLN A 513 -11.06 0.98 10.68
CA GLN A 513 -11.39 1.62 9.42
C GLN A 513 -11.66 3.13 9.61
N SER A 514 -12.52 3.49 10.57
CA SER A 514 -12.83 4.90 10.85
C SER A 514 -11.62 5.72 11.31
N GLN A 515 -10.60 5.05 11.85
CA GLN A 515 -9.38 5.68 12.36
C GLN A 515 -8.20 5.62 11.38
N GLY A 516 -8.36 4.96 10.23
CA GLY A 516 -7.25 4.72 9.29
C GLY A 516 -6.15 3.81 9.83
N ASN A 517 -6.46 2.87 10.74
CA ASN A 517 -5.50 1.91 11.27
C ASN A 517 -5.52 0.59 10.47
N PHE A 518 -4.79 0.59 9.36
CA PHE A 518 -4.75 -0.55 8.43
C PHE A 518 -4.05 -1.78 8.97
N ALA A 519 -3.05 -1.64 9.83
CA ALA A 519 -2.41 -2.79 10.48
C ALA A 519 -3.44 -3.60 11.29
N THR A 520 -4.33 -2.91 12.00
CA THR A 520 -5.43 -3.53 12.75
C THR A 520 -6.55 -4.02 11.83
N LEU A 521 -6.86 -3.30 10.74
CA LEU A 521 -7.83 -3.72 9.73
C LEU A 521 -7.40 -5.02 9.03
N VAL A 522 -6.18 -5.08 8.48
CA VAL A 522 -5.59 -6.28 7.88
C VAL A 522 -5.52 -7.42 8.88
N SER A 523 -5.17 -7.12 10.14
CA SER A 523 -5.21 -8.13 11.21
C SER A 523 -6.61 -8.67 11.46
N CYS A 524 -7.66 -7.83 11.48
CA CYS A 524 -9.04 -8.29 11.58
C CYS A 524 -9.43 -9.15 10.38
N ASP A 525 -9.12 -8.69 9.17
CA ASP A 525 -9.57 -9.32 7.93
C ASP A 525 -8.90 -10.68 7.71
N LYS A 526 -7.62 -10.80 8.10
CA LYS A 526 -6.90 -12.08 8.20
C LYS A 526 -7.63 -13.12 9.04
N TYR A 527 -8.30 -12.73 10.13
CA TYR A 527 -9.06 -13.67 10.96
C TYR A 527 -10.49 -13.84 10.47
N LEU A 528 -11.13 -12.78 9.97
CA LEU A 528 -12.49 -12.86 9.41
C LEU A 528 -12.54 -13.75 8.18
N SER A 529 -11.51 -13.74 7.33
CA SER A 529 -11.41 -14.62 6.15
C SER A 529 -11.35 -16.11 6.52
N ARG A 530 -10.89 -16.45 7.73
CA ARG A 530 -10.88 -17.85 8.24
C ARG A 530 -12.21 -18.31 8.80
N ILE A 531 -13.06 -17.38 9.25
CA ILE A 531 -14.34 -17.68 9.91
C ILE A 531 -15.51 -17.54 8.92
N SER A 532 -15.37 -16.65 7.95
CA SER A 532 -16.40 -16.32 6.99
C SER A 532 -16.16 -17.15 5.74
N GLU A 533 -16.95 -18.20 5.54
CA GLU A 533 -16.93 -18.95 4.28
C GLU A 533 -17.20 -17.98 3.12
N HIS A 534 -16.27 -17.95 2.17
CA HIS A 534 -16.42 -17.38 0.82
C HIS A 534 -16.86 -15.92 0.73
N ASN A 535 -16.06 -14.98 1.26
CA ASN A 535 -16.08 -13.61 0.75
C ASN A 535 -14.78 -13.30 -0.01
N GLU A 536 -14.77 -13.58 -1.32
CA GLU A 536 -13.66 -13.25 -2.23
C GLU A 536 -13.26 -11.78 -2.18
N GLU A 537 -14.21 -10.87 -1.91
CA GLU A 537 -13.96 -9.43 -1.81
C GLU A 537 -13.11 -9.10 -0.57
N LEU A 538 -13.47 -9.69 0.57
CA LEU A 538 -12.68 -9.57 1.79
C LEU A 538 -11.28 -10.14 1.59
N ILE A 539 -11.16 -11.28 0.91
CA ILE A 539 -9.88 -11.95 0.62
C ILE A 539 -8.96 -11.06 -0.23
N ASN A 540 -9.44 -10.61 -1.39
CA ASN A 540 -8.63 -9.82 -2.32
C ASN A 540 -8.30 -8.45 -1.74
N GLY A 541 -9.27 -7.81 -1.07
CA GLY A 541 -9.04 -6.58 -0.33
C GLY A 541 -8.01 -6.75 0.79
N THR A 542 -7.99 -7.89 1.48
CA THR A 542 -6.95 -8.18 2.51
C THR A 542 -5.58 -8.38 1.89
N ILE A 543 -5.48 -9.10 0.77
CA ILE A 543 -4.19 -9.33 0.08
C ILE A 543 -3.60 -8.01 -0.39
N ASP A 544 -4.41 -7.19 -1.07
CA ASP A 544 -3.96 -5.90 -1.56
C ASP A 544 -3.64 -4.96 -0.39
N ALA A 545 -4.48 -4.88 0.64
CA ALA A 545 -4.18 -4.10 1.84
C ALA A 545 -2.91 -4.59 2.57
N ALA A 546 -2.70 -5.90 2.70
CA ALA A 546 -1.52 -6.49 3.33
C ALA A 546 -0.25 -6.16 2.56
N LYS A 547 -0.26 -6.28 1.23
CA LYS A 547 0.85 -5.83 0.36
C LYS A 547 1.13 -4.35 0.56
N THR A 548 0.09 -3.55 0.57
CA THR A 548 0.20 -2.10 0.63
C THR A 548 0.74 -1.60 1.98
N ILE A 549 0.40 -2.25 3.09
CA ILE A 549 0.97 -1.90 4.41
C ILE A 549 2.27 -2.64 4.76
N GLY A 550 2.76 -3.51 3.87
CA GLY A 550 3.94 -4.33 4.12
C GLY A 550 3.76 -5.46 5.15
N ASP A 551 2.53 -5.95 5.34
CA ASP A 551 2.27 -7.15 6.17
C ASP A 551 2.28 -8.42 5.30
N PHE A 552 3.45 -8.75 4.77
CA PHE A 552 3.66 -9.94 3.92
C PHE A 552 3.34 -11.26 4.65
N SER A 553 3.41 -11.27 5.98
CA SER A 553 2.99 -12.44 6.77
C SER A 553 1.48 -12.64 6.70
N ALA A 554 0.70 -11.55 6.80
CA ALA A 554 -0.74 -11.60 6.56
C ALA A 554 -1.08 -11.99 5.11
N GLU A 555 -0.38 -11.43 4.12
CA GLU A 555 -0.55 -11.80 2.70
C GLU A 555 -0.38 -13.32 2.49
N GLN A 556 0.75 -13.88 2.94
CA GLN A 556 1.06 -15.31 2.86
C GLN A 556 -0.02 -16.17 3.53
N ILE A 557 -0.48 -15.74 4.71
CA ILE A 557 -1.53 -16.42 5.45
C ILE A 557 -2.82 -16.47 4.64
N VAL A 558 -3.25 -15.35 4.06
CA VAL A 558 -4.49 -15.27 3.28
C VAL A 558 -4.37 -16.12 2.02
N LEU A 559 -3.28 -15.99 1.24
CA LEU A 559 -3.02 -16.79 0.03
C LEU A 559 -3.08 -18.30 0.33
N ARG A 560 -2.39 -18.74 1.40
CA ARG A 560 -2.43 -20.13 1.85
C ARG A 560 -3.85 -20.54 2.20
N ASP A 561 -4.56 -19.71 2.95
CA ASP A 561 -5.89 -20.05 3.49
C ASP A 561 -6.93 -20.19 2.37
N VAL A 562 -6.84 -19.37 1.31
CA VAL A 562 -7.72 -19.42 0.12
C VAL A 562 -7.32 -20.46 -0.93
N GLY A 563 -6.15 -21.08 -0.75
CA GLY A 563 -5.74 -22.24 -1.54
C GLY A 563 -4.76 -21.94 -2.68
N ASP A 564 -4.29 -20.71 -2.82
CA ASP A 564 -3.16 -20.34 -3.68
C ASP A 564 -1.83 -20.72 -3.00
N ILE A 565 -1.60 -22.03 -2.93
CA ILE A 565 -0.52 -22.63 -2.14
C ILE A 565 0.86 -22.34 -2.73
N GLU A 566 1.01 -22.38 -4.06
CA GLU A 566 2.30 -22.16 -4.71
C GLU A 566 2.76 -20.71 -4.51
N THR A 567 1.87 -19.74 -4.74
CA THR A 567 2.21 -18.33 -4.51
C THR A 567 2.52 -18.07 -3.04
N ALA A 568 1.72 -18.64 -2.13
CA ALA A 568 1.98 -18.53 -0.69
C ALA A 568 3.34 -19.12 -0.29
N LEU A 569 3.72 -20.26 -0.89
CA LEU A 569 4.99 -20.93 -0.62
C LEU A 569 6.18 -20.14 -1.15
N GLN A 570 6.11 -19.70 -2.41
CA GLN A 570 7.15 -18.86 -3.02
C GLN A 570 7.37 -17.58 -2.21
N ARG A 571 6.29 -16.91 -1.79
CA ARG A 571 6.36 -15.69 -0.95
C ARG A 571 6.95 -15.96 0.43
N ALA A 572 6.60 -17.08 1.05
CA ALA A 572 7.14 -17.47 2.37
C ALA A 572 8.65 -17.77 2.29
N ILE A 573 9.09 -18.48 1.25
CA ILE A 573 10.51 -18.77 0.99
C ILE A 573 11.28 -17.49 0.70
N SER A 574 10.79 -16.66 -0.23
CA SER A 574 11.47 -15.42 -0.61
C SER A 574 11.60 -14.43 0.55
N GLY A 575 10.60 -14.39 1.42
CA GLY A 575 10.59 -13.55 2.62
C GLY A 575 11.31 -14.15 3.83
N GLY A 576 11.81 -15.38 3.77
CA GLY A 576 12.49 -16.04 4.90
C GLY A 576 11.57 -16.38 6.08
N ASN A 577 10.26 -16.58 5.86
CA ASN A 577 9.30 -16.86 6.92
C ASN A 577 9.18 -18.37 7.19
N THR A 578 10.05 -18.90 8.04
CA THR A 578 10.13 -20.33 8.37
C THR A 578 8.80 -20.94 8.80
N LEU A 579 8.05 -20.25 9.67
CA LEU A 579 6.80 -20.81 10.20
C LEU A 579 5.70 -20.86 9.14
N ASN A 580 5.58 -19.84 8.29
CA ASN A 580 4.62 -19.86 7.18
C ASN A 580 5.03 -20.87 6.11
N THR A 581 6.33 -21.02 5.81
CA THR A 581 6.83 -22.07 4.91
C THR A 581 6.38 -23.46 5.38
N LEU A 582 6.64 -23.81 6.65
CA LEU A 582 6.19 -25.09 7.24
C LEU A 582 4.68 -25.27 7.12
N LYS A 583 3.89 -24.26 7.50
CA LYS A 583 2.42 -24.33 7.44
C LYS A 583 1.90 -24.51 6.01
N THR A 584 2.53 -23.86 5.04
CA THR A 584 2.13 -23.98 3.63
C THR A 584 2.51 -25.34 3.05
N ILE A 585 3.70 -25.86 3.35
CA ILE A 585 4.13 -27.22 2.95
C ILE A 585 3.16 -28.27 3.54
N ILE A 586 2.84 -28.17 4.84
CA ILE A 586 1.89 -29.09 5.47
C ILE A 586 0.53 -29.03 4.77
N LYS A 587 0.02 -27.83 4.48
CA LYS A 587 -1.25 -27.68 3.76
C LYS A 587 -1.21 -28.29 2.36
N LYS A 588 -0.10 -28.10 1.63
CA LYS A 588 0.13 -28.71 0.31
C LYS A 588 0.10 -30.24 0.42
N ALA A 589 0.85 -30.80 1.36
CA ALA A 589 0.87 -32.24 1.61
C ALA A 589 -0.53 -32.78 1.91
N ARG A 590 -1.30 -32.13 2.79
CA ARG A 590 -2.66 -32.58 3.13
C ARG A 590 -3.59 -32.59 1.93
N LYS A 591 -3.51 -31.58 1.05
CA LYS A 591 -4.27 -31.60 -0.22
C LYS A 591 -3.85 -32.74 -1.14
N ASN A 592 -2.58 -33.11 -1.12
CA ASN A 592 -2.01 -34.18 -1.93
C ASN A 592 -1.94 -35.52 -1.19
N SER A 593 -2.90 -35.82 -0.30
CA SER A 593 -2.97 -37.11 0.42
C SER A 593 -1.68 -37.47 1.21
N ASN A 594 -1.06 -36.45 1.81
CA ASN A 594 0.20 -36.47 2.54
C ASN A 594 1.48 -36.67 1.70
N TYR A 595 1.40 -36.53 0.38
CA TYR A 595 2.58 -36.62 -0.49
C TYR A 595 3.28 -35.26 -0.67
N LEU A 596 4.61 -35.30 -0.67
CA LEU A 596 5.51 -34.19 -0.99
C LEU A 596 6.58 -34.64 -1.97
N SER A 597 7.12 -33.70 -2.74
CA SER A 597 8.37 -33.93 -3.49
C SER A 597 9.56 -34.08 -2.54
N ARG A 598 10.67 -34.61 -3.04
CA ARG A 598 11.92 -34.70 -2.26
C ARG A 598 12.41 -33.31 -1.82
N GLU A 599 12.39 -32.35 -2.73
CA GLU A 599 12.78 -30.95 -2.47
C GLU A 599 11.93 -30.31 -1.38
N GLU A 600 10.62 -30.57 -1.38
CA GLU A 600 9.69 -30.04 -0.37
C GLU A 600 9.91 -30.66 1.01
N LEU A 601 10.27 -31.95 1.06
CA LEU A 601 10.63 -32.60 2.30
C LEU A 601 11.95 -32.06 2.85
N ASP A 602 12.97 -31.92 2.00
CA ASP A 602 14.27 -31.35 2.42
C ASP A 602 14.09 -29.90 2.92
N LEU A 603 13.21 -29.12 2.28
CA LEU A 603 12.82 -27.78 2.74
C LEU A 603 12.07 -27.81 4.08
N PHE A 604 11.16 -28.76 4.27
CA PHE A 604 10.44 -28.95 5.53
C PHE A 604 11.43 -29.22 6.67
N GLU A 605 12.38 -30.14 6.46
CA GLU A 605 13.40 -30.51 7.46
C GLU A 605 14.30 -29.32 7.79
N SER A 606 14.79 -28.61 6.78
CA SER A 606 15.59 -27.40 6.97
C SER A 606 14.85 -26.32 7.79
N CYS A 607 13.55 -26.17 7.59
CA CYS A 607 12.73 -25.23 8.36
C CYS A 607 12.45 -25.74 9.78
N GLU A 608 12.18 -27.03 9.95
CA GLU A 608 11.94 -27.68 11.26
C GLU A 608 13.16 -27.50 12.18
N ASP A 609 14.37 -27.64 11.65
CA ASP A 609 15.62 -27.48 12.40
C ASP A 609 15.78 -26.08 13.02
N LYS A 610 15.25 -25.05 12.34
CA LYS A 610 15.28 -23.65 12.81
C LYS A 610 14.29 -23.38 13.94
N ILE A 611 13.25 -24.19 14.13
CA ILE A 611 12.26 -24.01 15.20
C ILE A 611 12.88 -24.48 16.52
N ASN A 612 12.84 -23.70 17.59
CA ASN A 612 13.39 -24.12 18.89
C ASN A 612 12.33 -24.42 19.97
N SER A 613 11.04 -24.26 19.66
CA SER A 613 9.96 -24.62 20.58
C SER A 613 9.78 -26.14 20.65
N ILE A 614 9.83 -26.68 21.87
CA ILE A 614 9.59 -28.10 22.15
C ILE A 614 8.17 -28.51 21.72
N SER A 615 7.18 -27.66 22.00
CA SER A 615 5.77 -27.94 21.66
C SER A 615 5.58 -28.06 20.15
N LEU A 616 6.17 -27.13 19.38
CA LEU A 616 6.08 -27.16 17.92
C LEU A 616 6.90 -28.30 17.32
N ARG A 617 8.14 -28.54 17.75
CA ARG A 617 8.96 -29.67 17.28
C ARG A 617 8.26 -31.00 17.46
N ARG A 618 7.63 -31.22 18.63
CA ARG A 618 6.86 -32.43 18.87
C ARG A 618 5.66 -32.58 17.93
N ALA A 619 4.95 -31.48 17.65
CA ALA A 619 3.84 -31.49 16.71
C ALA A 619 4.32 -31.75 15.27
N LEU A 620 5.41 -31.12 14.86
CA LEU A 620 6.04 -31.29 13.55
C LEU A 620 6.54 -32.72 13.36
N ALA A 621 7.23 -33.32 14.34
CA ALA A 621 7.68 -34.70 14.29
C ALA A 621 6.54 -35.71 14.06
N ARG A 622 5.36 -35.47 14.67
CA ARG A 622 4.18 -36.29 14.42
C ARG A 622 3.65 -36.11 13.01
N ILE A 623 3.53 -34.87 12.54
CA ILE A 623 3.09 -34.58 11.17
C ILE A 623 4.05 -35.22 10.17
N LYS A 624 5.36 -35.07 10.38
CA LYS A 624 6.43 -35.64 9.56
C LYS A 624 6.29 -37.16 9.43
N SER A 625 5.94 -37.86 10.51
CA SER A 625 5.71 -39.31 10.48
C SER A 625 4.53 -39.75 9.59
N GLU A 626 3.63 -38.81 9.23
CA GLU A 626 2.50 -39.06 8.34
C GLU A 626 2.78 -38.66 6.88
N LEU A 627 3.86 -37.90 6.62
CA LEU A 627 4.25 -37.44 5.29
C LEU A 627 4.90 -38.57 4.48
N LYS A 628 4.66 -38.57 3.17
CA LYS A 628 5.20 -39.54 2.21
C LYS A 628 5.93 -38.82 1.09
N ILE A 629 6.98 -39.45 0.56
CA ILE A 629 7.69 -38.95 -0.62
C ILE A 629 6.95 -39.44 -1.87
N GLN A 630 6.68 -38.53 -2.80
CA GLN A 630 6.24 -38.89 -4.13
C GLN A 630 7.47 -39.30 -4.93
N GLU A 631 7.69 -40.62 -5.06
CA GLU A 631 8.69 -41.16 -5.99
C GLU A 631 8.17 -40.92 -7.41
N LEU A 632 8.90 -40.10 -8.18
CA LEU A 632 8.64 -39.85 -9.59
C LEU A 632 9.21 -40.97 -10.45
#